data_AF-A0A938SGK0-F1
#
_entry.id   AF-A0A938SGK0-F1
#
_cell.length_a   1.000
_cell.length_b   1.000
_cell.length_c   1.000
_cell.angle_alpha   90.00
_cell.angle_beta   90.00
_cell.angle_gamma   90.00
#
_symmetry.space_group_name_H-M   'P 1'
#
loop_
_entity.id
_entity.type
_entity.pdbx_description
1 polymer ?
#
loop_
_entity_poly.entity_id
_entity_poly.type
_entity_poly.pdbx_seq_one_letter_code
_entity_poly.pdbx_strand_id
1 'polypeptide(L)'
;AVVKGAWDFDEINHRYEAHMAKTKLTAGDCKRLTVSPAALSAWLQAERIAWQHALSIDPLLPRRLWPMGYRGEQAWHARLHAFRALVGQIG
;
A
#
# COMPACT_ATOMS: atom_id res chain seq x y z
N ALA A 1 -2.94 17.80 20.91
CA ALA A 1 -1.69 17.01 21.03
C ALA A 1 -0.72 17.49 19.97
N VAL A 2 0.50 17.88 20.36
CA VAL A 2 1.52 18.54 19.50
C VAL A 2 1.82 17.77 18.21
N VAL A 3 1.65 16.44 18.21
CA VAL A 3 1.92 15.55 17.08
C VAL A 3 0.93 15.73 15.90
N LYS A 4 -0.34 16.08 16.14
CA LYS A 4 -1.34 16.19 15.04
C LYS A 4 -1.14 17.39 14.12
N GLY A 5 -0.47 18.44 14.58
CA GLY A 5 -0.24 19.66 13.79
C GLY A 5 1.10 19.69 13.05
N ALA A 6 1.97 18.69 13.25
CA ALA A 6 3.31 18.66 12.68
C ALA A 6 3.37 17.94 11.32
N TRP A 7 2.35 17.16 10.97
CA TRP A 7 2.26 16.43 9.70
C TRP A 7 0.86 16.53 9.10
N ASP A 8 0.82 16.57 7.78
CA ASP A 8 -0.42 16.51 7.01
C ASP A 8 -0.90 15.06 6.89
N PHE A 9 -1.63 14.61 7.91
CA PHE A 9 -2.16 13.25 7.94
C PHE A 9 -3.25 12.99 6.90
N ASP A 10 -3.89 14.02 6.39
CA ASP A 10 -4.91 13.89 5.34
C ASP A 10 -4.23 13.59 4.00
N GLU A 11 -3.15 14.30 3.66
CA GLU A 11 -2.34 13.98 2.49
C GLU A 11 -1.64 12.62 2.61
N ILE A 12 -1.12 12.25 3.79
CA ILE A 12 -0.57 10.91 4.03
C ILE A 12 -1.63 9.84 3.76
N ASN A 13 -2.84 10.02 4.31
CA ASN A 13 -3.94 9.09 4.11
C ASN A 13 -4.38 9.01 2.64
N HIS A 14 -4.43 10.14 1.93
CA HIS A 14 -4.73 10.19 0.50
C HIS A 14 -3.74 9.35 -0.33
N ARG A 15 -2.44 9.45 -0.03
CA ARG A 15 -1.41 8.65 -0.70
C ARG A 15 -1.52 7.17 -0.37
N TYR A 16 -1.89 6.81 0.86
CA TYR A 16 -2.19 5.42 1.20
C TYR A 16 -3.42 4.89 0.47
N GLU A 17 -4.45 5.69 0.25
CA GLU A 17 -5.60 5.29 -0.57
C GLU A 17 -5.19 4.99 -2.01
N ALA A 18 -4.34 5.84 -2.60
CA ALA A 18 -3.79 5.61 -3.93
C ALA A 18 -2.97 4.31 -4.01
N HIS A 19 -2.15 4.02 -3.00
CA HIS A 19 -1.42 2.75 -2.87
C HIS A 19 -2.38 1.55 -2.73
N MET A 20 -3.37 1.65 -1.84
CA MET A 20 -4.35 0.57 -1.61
C MET A 20 -5.16 0.26 -2.86
N ALA A 21 -5.42 1.23 -3.73
CA ALA A 21 -6.06 0.98 -5.02
C ALA A 21 -5.22 0.06 -5.93
N LYS A 22 -3.88 0.06 -5.80
CA LYS A 22 -2.98 -0.83 -6.56
C LYS A 22 -2.90 -2.25 -5.99
N THR A 23 -3.20 -2.42 -4.70
CA THR A 23 -3.12 -3.72 -4.00
C THR A 23 -4.45 -4.47 -3.94
N LYS A 24 -5.55 -3.86 -4.38
CA LYS A 24 -6.86 -4.52 -4.58
C LYS A 24 -6.85 -5.41 -5.82
N LEU A 25 -6.20 -6.56 -5.70
CA LEU A 25 -6.15 -7.58 -6.75
C LEU A 25 -7.38 -8.50 -6.71
N THR A 26 -7.98 -8.75 -7.86
CA THR A 26 -8.95 -9.84 -8.03
C THR A 26 -8.24 -11.17 -8.31
N ALA A 27 -8.96 -12.30 -8.23
CA ALA A 27 -8.42 -13.59 -8.67
C ALA A 27 -7.98 -13.58 -10.15
N GLY A 28 -8.72 -12.85 -11.01
CA GLY A 28 -8.36 -12.66 -12.41
C GLY A 28 -7.08 -11.84 -12.59
N ASP A 29 -6.89 -10.80 -11.78
CA ASP A 29 -5.62 -10.05 -11.78
C ASP A 29 -4.45 -10.90 -11.35
N CYS A 30 -4.59 -11.66 -10.25
CA CYS A 30 -3.53 -12.55 -9.78
C CYS A 30 -3.13 -13.54 -10.88
N LYS A 31 -4.11 -14.21 -11.51
CA LYS A 31 -3.85 -15.15 -12.62
C LYS A 31 -3.13 -14.47 -13.80
N ARG A 32 -3.54 -13.26 -14.18
CA ARG A 32 -2.88 -12.50 -15.26
C ARG A 32 -1.45 -12.12 -14.91
N LEU A 33 -1.21 -11.72 -13.67
CA LEU A 33 0.11 -11.31 -13.19
C LEU A 33 1.06 -12.51 -13.08
N THR A 34 0.58 -13.70 -12.70
CA THR A 34 1.45 -14.88 -12.59
C THR A 34 1.88 -15.46 -13.94
N VAL A 35 1.05 -15.37 -14.98
CA VAL A 35 1.39 -15.90 -16.31
C VAL A 35 2.14 -14.91 -17.22
N SER A 36 2.26 -13.64 -16.82
CA SER A 36 2.91 -12.60 -17.62
C SER A 36 3.97 -11.84 -16.82
N PRO A 37 5.27 -12.16 -17.01
CA PRO A 37 6.36 -11.46 -16.35
C PRO A 37 6.35 -9.95 -16.60
N ALA A 38 5.96 -9.51 -17.81
CA ALA A 38 5.85 -8.09 -18.14
C ALA A 38 4.73 -7.41 -17.33
N ALA A 39 3.56 -8.04 -17.21
CA ALA A 39 2.46 -7.52 -16.40
C ALA A 39 2.81 -7.49 -14.91
N LEU A 40 3.49 -8.53 -14.41
CA LEU A 40 3.99 -8.57 -13.04
C LEU A 40 4.99 -7.44 -12.76
N SER A 41 5.97 -7.26 -13.64
CA SER A 41 6.99 -6.20 -13.50
C SER A 41 6.34 -4.81 -13.48
N ALA A 42 5.42 -4.54 -14.41
CA ALA A 42 4.68 -3.27 -14.46
C ALA A 42 3.85 -3.02 -13.19
N TRP A 43 3.17 -4.06 -12.69
CA TRP A 43 2.41 -3.95 -11.43
C TRP A 43 3.33 -3.71 -10.23
N LEU A 44 4.42 -4.46 -10.10
CA LEU A 44 5.41 -4.29 -9.02
C LEU A 44 6.00 -2.88 -9.02
N GLN A 45 6.30 -2.33 -10.19
CA GLN A 45 6.79 -0.96 -10.31
C GLN A 45 5.74 0.06 -9.87
N ALA A 46 4.49 -0.09 -10.32
CA ALA A 46 3.40 0.82 -9.94
C ALA A 46 3.08 0.75 -8.43
N GLU A 47 3.05 -0.45 -7.86
CA GLU A 47 2.87 -0.69 -6.43
C GLU A 47 3.98 -0.04 -5.61
N ARG A 48 5.24 -0.26 -6.01
CA ARG A 48 6.43 0.31 -5.35
C ARG A 48 6.42 1.83 -5.38
N ILE A 49 6.12 2.44 -6.53
CA ILE A 49 6.06 3.89 -6.68
C ILE A 49 5.00 4.48 -5.74
N ALA A 50 3.79 3.91 -5.73
CA ALA A 50 2.71 4.40 -4.88
C ALA A 50 3.04 4.25 -3.38
N TRP A 51 3.68 3.14 -3.00
CA TRP A 51 4.13 2.92 -1.62
C TRP A 51 5.21 3.93 -1.20
N GLN A 52 6.23 4.14 -2.04
CA GLN A 52 7.29 5.11 -1.76
C GLN A 52 6.74 6.54 -1.70
N HIS A 53 5.71 6.85 -2.50
CA HIS A 53 5.06 8.16 -2.49
C HIS A 53 4.35 8.44 -1.15
N ALA A 54 3.67 7.45 -0.57
CA ALA A 54 3.09 7.57 0.76
C ALA A 54 4.15 7.70 1.85
N LEU A 55 5.19 6.85 1.79
CA LEU A 55 6.26 6.83 2.79
C LEU A 55 7.16 8.08 2.76
N SER A 56 7.22 8.81 1.66
CA SER A 56 8.12 9.98 1.55
C SER A 56 7.72 11.14 2.47
N ILE A 57 6.50 11.14 2.99
CA ILE A 57 5.97 12.18 3.88
C ILE A 57 5.42 11.62 5.21
N ASP A 58 5.31 10.30 5.35
CA ASP A 58 4.79 9.68 6.56
C ASP A 58 5.86 9.64 7.67
N PRO A 59 5.60 10.20 8.86
CA PRO A 59 6.52 10.14 10.00
C PRO A 59 6.70 8.75 10.63
N LEU A 60 5.90 7.74 10.24
CA LEU A 60 5.95 6.37 10.75
C LEU A 60 5.96 6.28 12.28
N LEU A 61 5.08 7.08 12.88
CA LEU A 61 4.97 7.19 14.32
C LEU A 61 4.57 5.85 14.96
N PRO A 62 4.94 5.61 16.22
CA PRO A 62 4.40 4.50 17.00
C PRO A 62 2.86 4.55 17.08
N ARG A 63 2.20 3.38 17.08
CA ARG A 63 0.73 3.23 17.07
C ARG A 63 -0.02 4.08 18.09
N ARG A 64 0.54 4.26 19.28
CA ARG A 64 -0.04 5.11 20.34
C ARG A 64 -0.19 6.59 19.97
N LEU A 65 0.47 7.05 18.91
CA LEU A 65 0.48 8.44 18.44
C LEU A 65 -0.34 8.63 17.14
N TRP A 66 -0.92 7.57 16.59
CA TRP A 66 -1.67 7.68 15.35
C TRP A 66 -2.93 8.54 15.56
N PRO A 67 -3.25 9.44 14.61
CA PRO A 67 -4.56 10.05 14.60
C PRO A 67 -5.63 8.99 14.29
N MET A 68 -6.84 9.25 14.77
CA MET A 68 -8.02 8.48 14.36
C MET A 68 -8.15 8.53 12.83
N GLY A 69 -8.35 7.38 12.20
CA GLY A 69 -8.44 7.27 10.75
C GLY A 69 -7.11 7.14 10.00
N TYR A 70 -5.97 7.09 10.69
CA TYR A 70 -4.68 6.80 10.04
C TYR A 70 -4.71 5.48 9.27
N ARG A 71 -4.33 5.53 7.99
CA ARG A 71 -4.46 4.39 7.05
C ARG A 71 -3.21 3.57 6.88
N GLY A 72 -2.06 3.96 7.44
CA GLY A 72 -0.79 3.27 7.21
C GLY A 72 -0.81 1.77 7.57
N GLU A 73 -1.46 1.41 8.69
CA GLU A 73 -1.63 0.00 9.08
C GLU A 73 -2.52 -0.77 8.08
N GLN A 74 -3.59 -0.15 7.60
CA GLN A 74 -4.49 -0.77 6.61
C GLN A 74 -3.76 -0.99 5.28
N ALA A 75 -3.00 0.02 4.82
CA ALA A 75 -2.21 -0.06 3.59
C ALA A 75 -1.11 -1.13 3.69
N TRP A 76 -0.47 -1.26 4.85
CA TRP A 76 0.49 -2.34 5.11
C TRP A 76 -0.14 -3.73 5.02
N HIS A 77 -1.30 -3.94 5.65
CA HIS A 77 -2.01 -5.21 5.55
C HIS A 77 -2.47 -5.52 4.10
N ALA A 78 -2.95 -4.51 3.39
CA ALA A 78 -3.34 -4.65 1.98
C ALA A 78 -2.14 -5.06 1.10
N ARG A 79 -0.97 -4.45 1.34
CA ARG A 79 0.30 -4.83 0.70
C ARG A 79 0.61 -6.31 0.93
N LEU A 80 0.66 -6.75 2.19
CA LEU A 80 0.96 -8.13 2.54
C LEU A 80 -0.05 -9.11 1.92
N HIS A 81 -1.33 -8.78 1.94
CA HIS A 81 -2.37 -9.60 1.34
C HIS A 81 -2.16 -9.77 -0.18
N ALA A 82 -1.88 -8.68 -0.91
CA ALA A 82 -1.61 -8.74 -2.35
C ALA A 82 -0.41 -9.62 -2.69
N PHE A 83 0.71 -9.47 -1.96
CA PHE A 83 1.88 -10.32 -2.18
C PHE A 83 1.62 -11.79 -1.86
N ARG A 84 0.89 -12.10 -0.78
CA ARG A 84 0.50 -13.48 -0.45
C ARG A 84 -0.40 -14.08 -1.52
N ALA A 85 -1.36 -13.32 -2.03
CA ALA A 85 -2.24 -13.76 -3.11
C ALA A 85 -1.48 -14.08 -4.40
N LEU A 86 -0.44 -13.30 -4.73
CA LEU A 86 0.42 -13.58 -5.88
C LEU A 86 1.27 -14.83 -5.68
N VAL A 87 1.89 -15.01 -4.51
CA VAL A 87 2.70 -16.21 -4.20
C VAL A 87 1.86 -17.47 -4.19
N GLY A 88 0.65 -17.43 -3.62
CA GLY A 88 -0.27 -18.58 -3.60
C GLY A 88 -0.82 -19.00 -4.97
N GLN A 89 -0.51 -18.25 -6.04
CA GLN A 89 -0.86 -18.59 -7.43
C GLN A 89 0.35 -19.02 -8.25
N ILE A 90 1.55 -19.02 -7.66
CA ILE A 90 2.81 -19.45 -8.30
C ILE A 90 3.12 -20.92 -7.98
N GLY A 91 2.48 -21.51 -6.96
CA GLY A 91 2.52 -22.94 -6.64
C GLY A 91 1.41 -23.72 -7.34
#